data_AF-A0A936RBZ6-F1
#
_entry.id   AF-A0A936RBZ6-F1
#
_cell.length_a   1.000
_cell.length_b   1.000
_cell.length_c   1.000
_cell.angle_alpha   90.00
_cell.angle_beta   90.00
_cell.angle_gamma   90.00
#
_symmetry.space_group_name_H-M   'P 1'
#
loop_
_entity.id
_entity.type
_entity.pdbx_description
1 polymer ?
#
loop_
_entity_poly.entity_id
_entity_poly.type
_entity_poly.pdbx_seq_one_letter_code
_entity_poly.pdbx_strand_id
1 'polypeptide(L)'
;MLMFVVLFGLSMDYHVFVLSRVREAYDAGRDPRSAVRIGVARSAGVVTSAAAVMVGVFSVFGTLSSLEMKQLGVGLAAAVLLDATLVRSVMLPAVLSLLGRRAHTGPSWIPRLHH
;
A
#
# COMPACT_ATOMS: atom_id res chain seq x y z
N MET A 1 4.48 -20.27 5.60
CA MET A 1 4.07 -19.32 6.67
C MET A 1 4.88 -18.02 6.65
N LEU A 2 6.21 -18.08 6.59
CA LEU A 2 7.08 -16.87 6.54
C LEU A 2 6.73 -15.90 5.40
N MET A 3 6.55 -16.40 4.17
CA MET A 3 6.19 -15.57 3.01
C MET A 3 4.91 -14.76 3.24
N PHE A 4 3.90 -15.38 3.86
CA PHE A 4 2.64 -14.71 4.19
C PHE A 4 2.84 -13.59 5.20
N VAL A 5 3.58 -13.84 6.29
CA VAL A 5 3.85 -12.82 7.32
C VAL A 5 4.62 -11.64 6.75
N VAL A 6 5.64 -11.91 5.93
CA VAL A 6 6.44 -10.87 5.27
C VAL A 6 5.58 -10.05 4.33
N LEU A 7 4.81 -10.68 3.44
CA LEU A 7 3.94 -9.97 2.51
C LEU A 7 2.84 -9.18 3.20
N PHE A 8 2.24 -9.74 4.24
CA PHE A 8 1.17 -9.06 4.96
C PHE A 8 1.70 -7.83 5.70
N GLY A 9 2.85 -7.96 6.38
CA GLY A 9 3.50 -6.83 7.04
C GLY A 9 3.87 -5.73 6.06
N LEU A 10 4.48 -6.12 4.93
CA LEU A 10 4.88 -5.22 3.84
C LEU A 10 3.73 -4.68 3.00
N SER A 11 2.51 -5.21 3.08
CA SER A 11 1.35 -4.64 2.38
C SER A 11 0.67 -3.61 3.28
N MET A 12 0.62 -3.89 4.58
CA MET A 12 -0.04 -3.04 5.57
C MET A 12 0.67 -1.69 5.74
N ASP A 13 2.00 -1.67 5.78
CA ASP A 13 2.79 -0.44 5.91
C ASP A 13 2.58 0.52 4.72
N TYR A 14 2.56 0.02 3.48
CA TYR A 14 2.27 0.85 2.30
C TYR A 14 0.82 1.31 2.24
N HIS A 15 -0.14 0.44 2.56
CA HIS A 15 -1.55 0.83 2.59
C HIS A 15 -1.80 1.93 3.62
N VAL A 16 -1.25 1.78 4.84
CA VAL A 16 -1.36 2.80 5.88
C VAL A 16 -0.70 4.11 5.44
N PHE A 17 0.47 4.06 4.80
CA PHE A 17 1.13 5.26 4.30
C PHE A 17 0.28 6.02 3.27
N VAL A 18 -0.31 5.32 2.30
CA VAL A 18 -1.19 5.94 1.29
C VAL A 18 -2.46 6.49 1.91
N LEU A 19 -3.11 5.68 2.75
CA LEU A 19 -4.34 6.06 3.43
C LEU A 19 -4.12 7.30 4.30
N SER A 20 -2.97 7.39 4.97
CA SER A 20 -2.57 8.58 5.71
C SER A 20 -2.50 9.81 4.80
N ARG A 21 -1.84 9.71 3.63
CA ARG A 21 -1.78 10.84 2.66
C ARG A 21 -3.14 11.22 2.08
N VAL A 22 -4.01 10.25 1.82
CA VAL A 22 -5.39 10.52 1.39
C VAL A 22 -6.17 11.20 2.52
N ARG A 23 -5.97 10.77 3.76
CA ARG A 23 -6.62 11.33 4.94
C ARG A 23 -6.17 12.76 5.22
N GLU A 24 -4.87 13.04 5.16
CA GLU A 24 -4.31 14.40 5.26
C GLU A 24 -4.93 15.33 4.20
N ALA A 25 -5.08 14.87 2.96
CA ALA A 25 -5.70 15.65 1.90
C ALA A 25 -7.19 15.92 2.16
N TYR A 26 -7.91 14.95 2.72
CA TYR A 26 -9.32 15.11 3.11
C TYR A 26 -9.48 16.07 4.30
N ASP A 27 -8.66 15.91 5.33
CA ASP A 27 -8.68 16.75 6.53
C ASP A 27 -8.25 18.20 6.21
N ALA A 28 -7.48 18.42 5.15
CA ALA A 28 -7.21 19.74 4.56
C ALA A 28 -8.42 20.35 3.80
N GLY A 29 -9.62 19.77 3.92
CA GLY A 29 -10.87 20.30 3.36
C GLY A 29 -11.14 19.95 1.90
N ARG A 30 -10.43 18.96 1.33
CA ARG A 30 -10.68 18.51 -0.06
C ARG A 30 -11.88 17.58 -0.12
N ASP A 31 -12.60 17.61 -1.25
CA ASP A 31 -13.65 16.63 -1.51
C ASP A 31 -13.05 15.20 -1.56
N PRO A 32 -13.81 14.15 -1.19
CA PRO A 32 -13.29 12.78 -1.11
C PRO A 32 -12.59 12.30 -2.38
N ARG A 33 -13.09 12.66 -3.56
CA ARG A 33 -12.49 12.23 -4.83
C ARG A 33 -11.17 12.94 -5.10
N SER A 34 -11.09 14.24 -4.82
CA SER A 34 -9.84 15.00 -4.91
C SER A 34 -8.83 14.57 -3.86
N ALA A 35 -9.26 14.23 -2.65
CA ALA A 35 -8.39 13.72 -1.59
C ALA A 35 -7.72 12.40 -2.01
N VAL A 36 -8.49 11.46 -2.57
CA VAL A 36 -7.95 10.20 -3.14
C VAL A 36 -6.97 10.49 -4.26
N ARG A 37 -7.34 11.35 -5.23
CA ARG A 37 -6.46 11.70 -6.36
C ARG A 37 -5.13 12.30 -5.88
N ILE A 38 -5.17 13.23 -4.94
CA ILE A 38 -3.99 13.92 -4.41
C ILE A 38 -3.13 12.95 -3.58
N GLY A 39 -3.74 12.16 -2.68
CA GLY A 39 -3.02 11.23 -1.81
C GLY A 39 -2.33 10.12 -2.61
N VAL A 40 -2.98 9.59 -3.64
CA VAL A 40 -2.38 8.60 -4.55
C VAL A 40 -1.24 9.23 -5.36
N ALA A 41 -1.45 10.40 -5.96
CA ALA A 41 -0.41 11.07 -6.75
C ALA A 41 0.84 11.41 -5.92
N ARG A 42 0.67 11.93 -4.69
CA ARG A 42 1.80 12.26 -3.80
C ARG A 42 2.54 11.03 -3.28
N SER A 43 1.84 9.92 -3.06
CA SER A 43 2.45 8.68 -2.56
C SER A 43 3.00 7.78 -3.68
N ALA A 44 2.68 8.05 -4.96
CA ALA A 44 3.10 7.23 -6.09
C ALA A 44 4.63 7.09 -6.17
N GLY A 45 5.38 8.20 -6.07
CA GLY A 45 6.84 8.20 -6.16
C GLY A 45 7.51 7.38 -5.06
N VAL A 46 7.18 7.67 -3.79
CA VAL A 46 7.77 7.00 -2.62
C VAL A 46 7.55 5.50 -2.65
N VAL A 47 6.36 5.05 -3.05
CA VAL A 47 6.07 3.61 -3.07
C VAL A 47 6.66 2.93 -4.30
N THR A 48 6.74 3.61 -5.45
CA THR A 48 7.42 3.05 -6.62
C THR A 48 8.91 2.83 -6.31
N SER A 49 9.57 3.78 -5.63
CA SER A 49 10.95 3.61 -5.20
C SER A 49 11.12 2.47 -4.20
N ALA A 50 10.20 2.34 -3.24
CA ALA A 50 10.23 1.27 -2.25
C ALA A 50 10.01 -0.10 -2.90
N ALA A 51 9.06 -0.20 -3.83
CA ALA A 51 8.81 -1.40 -4.62
C ALA A 51 10.04 -1.81 -5.44
N ALA A 52 10.71 -0.85 -6.09
CA ALA A 52 11.93 -1.13 -6.85
C ALA A 52 13.05 -1.71 -5.97
N VAL A 53 13.26 -1.15 -4.77
CA VAL A 53 14.24 -1.66 -3.81
C VAL A 53 13.88 -3.08 -3.34
N MET A 54 12.62 -3.32 -2.97
CA MET A 54 12.16 -4.64 -2.53
C MET A 54 12.31 -5.70 -3.62
N VAL A 55 11.91 -5.39 -4.85
CA VAL A 55 12.08 -6.29 -5.99
C VAL A 55 13.57 -6.58 -6.22
N GLY A 56 14.44 -5.58 -6.14
CA GLY A 56 15.89 -5.77 -6.23
C GLY A 56 16.42 -6.73 -5.16
N VAL A 57 16.05 -6.53 -3.90
CA VAL A 57 16.47 -7.38 -2.77
C VAL A 57 15.95 -8.82 -2.95
N PHE A 58 14.68 -9.01 -3.28
CA PHE A 58 14.11 -10.34 -3.45
C PHE A 58 14.60 -11.06 -4.72
N SER A 59 14.99 -10.32 -5.75
CA SER A 59 15.61 -10.89 -6.95
C SER A 59 16.96 -11.55 -6.64
N VAL A 60 17.71 -11.03 -5.65
CA VAL A 60 18.94 -11.68 -5.18
C VAL A 60 18.65 -13.06 -4.60
N PHE A 61 17.52 -13.26 -3.92
CA PHE A 61 17.15 -14.59 -3.41
C PHE A 61 16.92 -15.62 -4.53
N GLY A 62 16.59 -15.17 -5.74
CA GLY A 62 16.50 -16.01 -6.94
C GLY A 62 17.85 -16.53 -7.45
N THR A 63 18.98 -15.90 -7.09
CA THR A 63 20.32 -16.34 -7.52
C THR A 63 20.97 -17.34 -6.58
N LEU A 64 20.42 -17.52 -5.37
CA LEU A 64 20.90 -18.53 -4.41
C LEU A 64 20.65 -19.96 -4.89
N SER A 65 21.50 -20.90 -4.48
CA SER A 65 21.45 -22.30 -4.92
C SER A 65 20.32 -23.12 -4.29
N SER A 66 19.78 -22.70 -3.15
CA SER A 66 18.69 -23.42 -2.48
C SER A 66 17.34 -23.18 -3.16
N LEU A 67 16.65 -24.27 -3.50
CA LEU A 67 15.34 -24.21 -4.17
C LEU A 67 14.29 -23.46 -3.33
N GLU A 68 14.33 -23.62 -2.01
CA GLU A 68 13.44 -22.91 -1.08
C GLU A 68 13.63 -21.39 -1.14
N MET A 69 14.87 -20.90 -1.19
CA MET A 69 15.15 -19.46 -1.28
C MET A 69 14.75 -18.88 -2.63
N LYS A 70 14.93 -19.64 -3.72
CA LYS A 70 14.47 -19.23 -5.05
C LYS A 70 12.95 -19.06 -5.10
N GLN A 71 12.21 -20.04 -4.59
CA GLN A 71 10.75 -19.98 -4.55
C GLN A 71 10.26 -18.82 -3.70
N LEU A 72 10.90 -18.60 -2.55
CA LEU A 72 10.58 -17.50 -1.64
C LEU A 72 10.89 -16.14 -2.27
N GLY A 73 12.07 -15.97 -2.88
CA GLY A 73 12.48 -14.73 -3.56
C GLY A 73 11.57 -14.36 -4.72
N VAL A 74 11.33 -15.29 -5.64
CA VAL A 74 10.46 -15.07 -6.80
C VAL A 74 9.02 -14.82 -6.35
N GLY A 75 8.52 -15.58 -5.37
CA GLY A 75 7.18 -15.41 -4.80
C GLY A 75 6.99 -14.04 -4.16
N LEU A 76 7.94 -13.59 -3.34
CA LEU A 76 7.91 -12.26 -2.71
C LEU A 76 7.99 -11.14 -3.73
N ALA A 77 8.90 -11.23 -4.72
CA ALA A 77 9.04 -10.23 -5.77
C ALA A 77 7.75 -10.07 -6.59
N ALA A 78 7.15 -11.19 -7.01
CA ALA A 78 5.90 -11.19 -7.77
C ALA A 78 4.73 -10.63 -6.95
N ALA A 79 4.61 -11.02 -5.68
CA ALA A 79 3.54 -10.55 -4.82
C ALA A 79 3.65 -9.05 -4.51
N VAL A 80 4.86 -8.53 -4.26
CA VAL A 80 5.10 -7.09 -4.07
C VAL A 80 4.78 -6.30 -5.33
N LEU A 81 5.18 -6.79 -6.52
CA LEU A 81 4.85 -6.15 -7.78
C LEU A 81 3.33 -6.07 -7.98
N LEU A 82 2.62 -7.16 -7.69
CA LEU A 82 1.17 -7.24 -7.84
C LEU A 82 0.44 -6.32 -6.85
N ASP A 83 0.88 -6.26 -5.59
CA ASP A 83 0.33 -5.36 -4.58
C ASP A 83 0.55 -3.87 -4.95
N ALA A 84 1.80 -3.50 -5.28
CA ALA A 84 2.16 -2.14 -5.63
C ALA A 84 1.45 -1.63 -6.89
N THR A 85 1.14 -2.53 -7.84
CA THR A 85 0.43 -2.21 -9.08
C THR A 85 -1.07 -2.42 -8.95
N LEU A 86 -1.55 -3.65 -8.91
CA LEU A 86 -2.97 -3.96 -9.00
C LEU A 86 -3.75 -3.49 -7.77
N VAL A 87 -3.28 -3.86 -6.58
CA VAL A 87 -4.03 -3.58 -5.34
C VAL A 87 -4.01 -2.08 -5.07
N ARG A 88 -2.85 -1.46 -5.16
CA ARG A 88 -2.69 -0.07 -4.76
C ARG A 88 -3.08 0.95 -5.84
N SER A 89 -2.79 0.70 -7.11
CA SER A 89 -3.13 1.67 -8.17
C SER A 89 -4.59 1.59 -8.61
N VAL A 90 -5.24 0.43 -8.42
CA VAL A 90 -6.63 0.22 -8.86
C VAL A 90 -7.56 -0.03 -7.69
N MET A 91 -7.36 -1.11 -6.92
CA MET A 91 -8.33 -1.50 -5.87
C MET A 91 -8.47 -0.42 -4.79
N LEU A 92 -7.36 0.06 -4.23
CA LEU A 92 -7.37 1.03 -3.14
C LEU A 92 -8.12 2.33 -3.51
N PRO A 93 -7.77 3.04 -4.61
CA PRO A 93 -8.51 4.23 -5.01
C PRO A 93 -9.96 3.92 -5.43
N ALA A 94 -10.24 2.75 -6.03
CA ALA A 94 -11.60 2.36 -6.39
C ALA A 94 -12.47 2.20 -5.14
N VAL A 95 -11.98 1.49 -4.13
CA VAL A 95 -12.68 1.27 -2.85
C VAL A 95 -12.90 2.61 -2.13
N LEU A 96 -11.87 3.45 -2.01
CA LEU A 96 -12.00 4.76 -1.38
C LEU A 96 -12.98 5.68 -2.13
N SER A 97 -12.95 5.64 -3.47
CA SER A 97 -13.88 6.41 -4.31
C SER A 97 -15.32 5.91 -4.19
N LEU A 98 -15.52 4.60 -4.03
CA LEU A 98 -16.83 3.98 -3.84
C LEU A 98 -17.41 4.30 -2.45
N LEU A 99 -16.59 4.21 -1.40
CA LEU A 99 -17.01 4.55 -0.03
C LEU A 99 -17.23 6.06 0.15
N GLY A 100 -16.50 6.91 -0.60
CA GLY A 100 -16.63 8.35 -0.59
C GLY A 100 -16.51 8.91 0.84
N ARG A 101 -17.48 9.72 1.28
CA ARG A 101 -17.48 10.30 2.63
C ARG A 101 -17.48 9.25 3.76
N ARG A 102 -18.03 8.06 3.54
CA ARG A 102 -18.05 6.99 4.55
C ARG A 102 -16.66 6.44 4.85
N ALA A 103 -15.72 6.53 3.91
CA ALA A 103 -14.33 6.12 4.15
C ALA A 103 -13.64 6.97 5.24
N HIS A 104 -14.14 8.20 5.47
CA HIS A 104 -13.52 9.17 6.36
C HIS A 104 -14.27 9.34 7.70
N THR A 105 -15.49 8.82 7.81
CA THR A 105 -16.27 8.84 9.04
C THR A 105 -15.93 7.61 9.89
N GLY A 106 -15.20 7.80 10.99
CA GLY A 106 -15.02 6.77 12.00
C GLY A 106 -16.31 6.55 12.82
N PRO A 107 -16.46 5.39 13.47
CA PRO A 107 -17.61 5.14 14.33
C PRO A 107 -17.63 6.10 15.53
N SER A 108 -18.83 6.46 15.99
CA SER A 108 -19.07 7.52 16.98
C SER A 108 -18.43 7.30 18.35
N TRP A 109 -18.00 6.07 18.65
CA TRP A 109 -17.34 5.71 19.90
C TRP A 109 -15.81 5.88 19.88
N ILE A 110 -15.22 6.23 18.73
CA ILE A 110 -13.81 6.60 18.64
C ILE A 110 -13.73 8.14 18.69
N PRO A 111 -13.22 8.73 19.78
CA PRO A 111 -12.97 10.16 19.83
C PRO A 111 -12.11 10.56 18.64
N ARG A 112 -12.46 11.64 17.94
CA ARG A 112 -11.61 12.18 16.88
C ARG A 112 -10.30 12.60 17.54
N LEU A 113 -9.27 11.78 17.39
CA LEU A 113 -7.92 12.15 17.82
C LEU A 113 -7.49 13.30 16.91
N HIS A 114 -7.65 14.51 17.43
CA HIS A 114 -7.12 15.73 16.85
C HIS A 114 -5.59 15.65 16.93
N HIS A 115 -4.93 15.55 15.78
CA HIS A 115 -3.58 16.07 15.60
C HIS A 115 -3.68 17.38 14.85
#